data_AF-A0A848B4S5-F1
#
_entry.id   AF-A0A848B4S5-F1
#
_cell.length_a   1.000
_cell.length_b   1.000
_cell.length_c   1.000
_cell.angle_alpha   90.00
_cell.angle_beta   90.00
_cell.angle_gamma   90.00
#
_symmetry.space_group_name_H-M   'P 1'
#
loop_
_entity.id
_entity.type
_entity.pdbx_description
1 polymer ?
#
loop_
_entity_poly.entity_id
_entity_poly.type
_entity_poly.pdbx_seq_one_letter_code
_entity_poly.pdbx_strand_id
1 'polypeptide(L)' 'MNQSPFNTIEETRESGRHLSLEERGMIQALHRKGYSLRSIAAEVNCAHTTVFYELRRGTPE' A
#
# COMPACT_ATOMS: atom_id res chain seq x y z
N MET A 1 -22.34 -9.63 -14.39
CA MET A 1 -21.42 -8.87 -13.52
C MET A 1 -20.01 -9.33 -13.82
N ASN A 2 -19.22 -8.51 -14.48
CA ASN A 2 -17.84 -8.80 -14.87
C ASN A 2 -16.91 -8.62 -13.66
N GLN A 3 -16.53 -9.72 -13.02
CA GLN A 3 -15.41 -9.69 -12.07
C GLN A 3 -14.12 -9.49 -12.88
N SER A 4 -13.69 -8.25 -13.02
CA SER A 4 -12.37 -7.93 -13.54
C SER A 4 -11.32 -8.49 -12.57
N PRO A 5 -10.39 -9.36 -13.01
CA PRO A 5 -9.30 -9.79 -12.16
C PRO A 5 -8.41 -8.56 -11.87
N PHE A 6 -8.41 -8.10 -10.63
CA PHE A 6 -7.64 -6.95 -10.15
C PHE A 6 -6.11 -7.23 -10.09
N ASN A 7 -5.66 -8.37 -10.59
CA ASN A 7 -4.30 -8.85 -10.41
C ASN A 7 -3.53 -8.76 -11.72
N THR A 8 -3.10 -7.56 -12.12
CA THR A 8 -2.09 -7.42 -13.18
C THR A 8 -1.27 -6.17 -12.96
N ILE A 9 -0.27 -6.26 -12.07
CA ILE A 9 1.12 -5.83 -12.26
C ILE A 9 1.87 -6.21 -10.98
N GLU A 10 2.24 -7.48 -10.86
CA GLU A 10 3.29 -7.87 -9.91
C GLU A 10 4.62 -7.41 -10.51
N GLU A 11 4.99 -6.15 -10.27
CA GLU A 11 6.42 -5.89 -10.03
C GLU A 11 6.75 -6.80 -8.85
N THR A 12 7.43 -7.91 -9.15
CA THR A 12 7.78 -8.98 -8.20
C THR A 12 8.63 -8.40 -7.08
N ARG A 13 7.97 -7.82 -6.07
CA ARG A 13 8.56 -7.63 -4.75
C ARG A 13 8.85 -9.03 -4.23
N GLU A 14 10.07 -9.25 -3.76
CA GLU A 14 10.41 -10.49 -3.07
C GLU A 14 9.40 -10.73 -1.95
N SER A 15 8.56 -11.75 -2.15
CA SER A 15 7.53 -12.15 -1.20
C SER A 15 8.17 -12.41 0.16
N GLY A 16 7.80 -11.61 1.16
CA GLY A 16 8.37 -11.67 2.52
C GLY A 16 9.08 -10.39 3.00
N ARG A 17 9.27 -9.38 2.14
CA ARG A 17 9.86 -8.09 2.55
C ARG A 17 8.86 -7.22 3.31
N HIS A 18 9.19 -6.88 4.56
CA HIS A 18 8.46 -5.88 5.34
C HIS A 18 8.65 -4.47 4.76
N LEU A 19 7.63 -3.60 4.92
CA LEU A 19 7.74 -2.19 4.59
C LEU A 19 8.86 -1.54 5.41
N SER A 20 9.73 -0.79 4.73
CA SER A 20 10.71 0.09 5.36
C SER A 20 10.03 1.28 6.05
N LEU A 21 10.78 1.96 6.94
CA LEU A 21 10.29 3.18 7.60
C LEU A 21 9.92 4.28 6.59
N GLU A 22 10.64 4.38 5.48
CA GLU A 22 10.34 5.33 4.42
C GLU A 22 9.02 5.01 3.73
N GLU A 23 8.80 3.74 3.35
CA GLU A 23 7.53 3.30 2.75
C GLU A 23 6.35 3.54 3.70
N ARG A 24 6.52 3.25 5.01
CA ARG A 24 5.50 3.54 6.03
C ARG A 24 5.23 5.04 6.16
N GLY A 25 6.28 5.86 6.16
CA GLY A 25 6.16 7.33 6.19
C GLY A 25 5.42 7.88 4.97
N MET A 26 5.72 7.36 3.78
CA MET A 26 5.01 7.72 2.54
C MET A 26 3.53 7.36 2.60
N ILE A 27 3.20 6.13 3.05
CA ILE A 27 1.81 5.70 3.23
C ILE A 27 1.05 6.66 4.15
N GLN A 28 1.62 7.01 5.30
CA GLN A 28 0.98 7.93 6.24
C GLN A 28 0.83 9.35 5.68
N ALA A 29 1.86 9.88 5.03
CA ALA A 29 1.84 11.22 4.46
C ALA A 29 0.77 11.35 3.37
N LEU A 30 0.68 10.37 2.47
CA LEU A 30 -0.31 10.34 1.40
C LEU A 30 -1.73 10.13 1.95
N HIS A 31 -1.90 9.28 2.98
CA HIS A 31 -3.19 9.12 3.64
C HIS A 31 -3.66 10.41 4.30
N ARG A 32 -2.77 11.15 5.00
CA ARG A 32 -3.10 12.47 5.59
C ARG A 32 -3.48 13.52 4.55
N LYS A 33 -2.93 13.42 3.33
CA LYS A 33 -3.32 14.28 2.20
C LYS A 33 -4.68 13.89 1.59
N GLY A 34 -5.31 12.80 2.03
CA GLY A 34 -6.62 12.36 1.55
C GLY A 34 -6.59 11.47 0.30
N TYR A 35 -5.42 10.90 -0.05
CA TYR A 35 -5.32 9.99 -1.19
C TYR A 35 -6.03 8.65 -0.92
N SER A 36 -6.58 8.05 -1.98
CA SER A 36 -7.18 6.72 -1.90
C SER A 36 -6.13 5.63 -1.67
N LEU A 37 -6.49 4.53 -1.01
CA LEU A 37 -5.59 3.40 -0.75
C LEU A 37 -4.92 2.86 -2.01
N ARG A 38 -5.64 2.86 -3.14
CA ARG A 38 -5.13 2.40 -4.44
C ARG A 38 -4.09 3.36 -5.02
N SER A 39 -4.31 4.66 -4.86
CA SER A 39 -3.35 5.69 -5.27
C SER A 39 -2.06 5.59 -4.44
N ILE A 40 -2.19 5.42 -3.13
CA ILE A 40 -1.05 5.24 -2.23
C ILE A 40 -0.26 3.98 -2.59
N ALA A 41 -0.96 2.87 -2.84
CA ALA A 41 -0.37 1.62 -3.26
C ALA A 41 0.43 1.73 -4.57
N ALA A 42 -0.08 2.47 -5.55
CA ALA A 42 0.62 2.73 -6.79
C ALA A 42 1.90 3.56 -6.57
N GLU A 43 1.84 4.58 -5.70
CA GLU A 43 2.98 5.43 -5.38
C GLU A 43 4.09 4.68 -4.64
N VAL A 44 3.71 3.81 -3.70
CA VAL A 44 4.63 3.05 -2.83
C VAL A 44 5.04 1.72 -3.47
N ASN A 45 4.49 1.42 -4.66
CA ASN A 45 4.64 0.12 -5.34
C ASN A 45 4.35 -1.04 -4.38
N CYS A 46 3.16 -1.05 -3.78
CA CYS A 46 2.74 -2.13 -2.87
C CYS A 46 1.26 -2.48 -3.07
N ALA A 47 0.82 -3.61 -2.51
CA ALA A 47 -0.59 -3.98 -2.59
C ALA A 47 -1.46 -3.01 -1.76
N HIS A 48 -2.66 -2.66 -2.25
CA HIS A 48 -3.60 -1.81 -1.51
C HIS A 48 -4.01 -2.41 -0.16
N THR A 49 -4.01 -3.74 -0.04
CA THR A 49 -4.26 -4.45 1.21
C THR A 49 -3.13 -4.21 2.22
N THR A 50 -1.87 -4.12 1.76
CA THR A 50 -0.73 -3.76 2.60
C THR A 50 -0.90 -2.35 3.17
N VAL A 51 -1.30 -1.38 2.34
CA VAL A 51 -1.63 -0.01 2.78
C VAL A 51 -2.77 -0.02 3.81
N PHE A 52 -3.83 -0.78 3.55
CA PHE A 52 -4.95 -0.92 4.47
C PHE A 52 -4.52 -1.45 5.84
N TYR A 53 -3.71 -2.51 5.87
CA TYR A 53 -3.21 -3.09 7.12
C TYR A 53 -2.20 -2.19 7.84
N GLU A 54 -1.35 -1.46 7.11
CA GLU A 54 -0.44 -0.47 7.71
C GLU A 54 -1.23 0.65 8.42
N LEU A 55 -2.21 1.24 7.73
CA LEU A 55 -3.06 2.29 8.31
C LEU A 55 -3.92 1.77 9.48
N ARG A 56 -4.44 0.54 9.39
CA ARG A 56 -5.25 -0.08 10.44
C ARG A 56 -4.43 -0.45 11.69
N ARG A 57 -3.17 -0.84 11.51
CA ARG A 57 -2.24 -1.05 12.66
C ARG A 57 -2.03 0.25 13.44
N GLY A 58 -2.30 1.40 12.81
CA GLY A 58 -2.23 2.71 13.45
C GLY A 58 -0.83 3.00 13.99
N THR A 59 0.20 2.41 13.38
CA THR A 59 1.55 2.25 13.92
C THR A 59 2.11 3.60 14.39
N PRO A 60 2.26 3.77 15.72
CA PRO A 60 3.25 4.67 16.27
C PRO A 60 4.58 3.93 16.38
N GLU A 61 5.65 4.54 15.87
CA GLU A 61 6.96 4.54 16.52
C GLU A 61 7.39 6.00 16.70
#